data_AF-A0A7C3AQT3-F1
#
_entry.id   AF-A0A7C3AQT3-F1
#
_cell.length_a   1.000
_cell.length_b   1.000
_cell.length_c   1.000
_cell.angle_alpha   90.00
_cell.angle_beta   90.00
_cell.angle_gamma   90.00
#
_symmetry.space_group_name_H-M   'P 1'
#
loop_
_entity.id
_entity.type
_entity.pdbx_description
1 polymer ?
#
loop_
_entity_poly.entity_id
_entity_poly.type
_entity_poly.pdbx_seq_one_letter_code
_entity_poly.pdbx_strand_id
1 'polypeptide(L)'
;MTPITPEESEPSPQLAPGATVPGTHPGDRYIRLVPAADLPLKPAGNNVYIAEPTQPEDSIGRAWYAIKRLLIGRPLSTAEAAHERLSKVKALAVFSSDALSSTAYATEEILRVLILAGMAAYAFVLPIGLAVVLLLAIVVISYRQTIRAYPRGGGTYIVTKDNLGAYPGLVAAAALLTDYVLTVAVSTSAGVAAVTSAFEQLRPLRVELAVASITLLTIANLRGVRESGTIFALPTYAFIASMYALLAIGAAAWLGWGVTPHPVATHAPEPTHALTLFLVLRAFSSGSAALTGVEAVADGVPAFKPPEAQNARTTLAWMGLILGSLFFGITVLAYHFHLVPTEEETLV
;
A
#
# COMPACT_ATOMS: atom_id res chain seq x y z
N MET A 1 -30.97 57.57 -29.59
CA MET A 1 -30.68 56.12 -29.62
C MET A 1 -29.38 55.89 -28.89
N THR A 2 -29.48 55.54 -27.61
CA THR A 2 -28.45 55.00 -26.68
C THR A 2 -29.16 54.85 -25.32
N PRO A 3 -28.73 53.95 -24.41
CA PRO A 3 -28.60 52.50 -24.55
C PRO A 3 -29.29 51.78 -23.35
N ILE A 4 -29.55 50.46 -23.41
CA ILE A 4 -29.77 49.66 -22.19
C ILE A 4 -29.03 48.32 -22.35
N THR A 5 -27.97 48.18 -21.58
CA THR A 5 -27.23 46.95 -21.29
C THR A 5 -28.15 45.95 -20.57
N PRO A 6 -28.11 44.65 -20.87
CA PRO A 6 -28.64 43.66 -19.94
C PRO A 6 -27.68 43.57 -18.75
N GLU A 7 -28.14 43.97 -17.57
CA GLU A 7 -27.50 43.56 -16.32
C GLU A 7 -27.52 42.03 -16.27
N GLU A 8 -26.35 41.40 -16.41
CA GLU A 8 -26.12 40.07 -15.87
C GLU A 8 -26.20 40.19 -14.35
N SER A 9 -27.40 39.97 -13.80
CA SER A 9 -27.58 39.77 -12.36
C SER A 9 -26.85 38.48 -11.98
N GLU A 10 -25.67 38.61 -11.40
CA GLU A 10 -24.98 37.54 -10.69
C GLU A 10 -25.98 36.81 -9.76
N PRO A 11 -25.93 35.48 -9.64
CA PRO A 11 -26.78 34.77 -8.70
C PRO A 11 -26.38 35.18 -7.28
N SER A 12 -27.23 35.99 -6.64
CA SER A 12 -27.05 36.42 -5.25
C SER A 12 -26.86 35.22 -4.32
N PRO A 13 -25.75 35.13 -3.55
CA PRO A 13 -25.42 33.96 -2.74
C PRO A 13 -26.16 33.92 -1.39
N GLN A 14 -27.34 34.53 -1.29
CA GLN A 14 -28.10 34.63 -0.05
C GLN A 14 -29.59 34.34 -0.30
N LEU A 15 -29.91 33.08 -0.56
CA LEU A 15 -31.30 32.62 -0.51
C LEU A 15 -31.58 32.03 0.87
N ALA A 16 -32.50 32.68 1.59
CA ALA A 16 -32.88 32.28 2.93
C ALA A 16 -33.51 30.87 2.96
N PRO A 17 -33.27 30.07 4.02
CA PRO A 17 -33.86 28.74 4.17
C PRO A 17 -35.39 28.75 4.02
N GLY A 18 -35.94 27.88 3.16
CA GLY A 18 -37.38 27.79 2.92
C GLY A 18 -37.94 28.81 1.91
N ALA A 19 -37.08 29.61 1.26
CA ALA A 19 -37.50 30.50 0.18
C ALA A 19 -38.09 29.71 -1.00
N THR A 20 -39.26 30.14 -1.43
CA THR A 20 -39.90 29.65 -2.65
C THR A 20 -39.55 30.65 -3.75
N VAL A 21 -38.73 30.23 -4.72
CA VAL A 21 -38.38 31.09 -5.86
C VAL A 21 -39.37 30.80 -6.99
N PRO A 22 -40.25 31.74 -7.37
CA PRO A 22 -41.10 31.58 -8.54
C PRO A 22 -40.23 31.67 -9.80
N GLY A 23 -40.42 30.73 -10.72
CA GLY A 23 -39.81 30.84 -12.04
C GLY A 23 -40.48 31.93 -12.88
N THR A 24 -39.85 32.30 -13.98
CA THR A 24 -40.25 33.43 -14.84
C THR A 24 -41.41 33.12 -15.78
N HIS A 25 -41.91 31.88 -15.85
CA HIS A 25 -42.94 31.47 -16.79
C HIS A 25 -44.19 30.87 -16.11
N PRO A 26 -45.39 31.04 -16.73
CA PRO A 26 -46.62 30.44 -16.22
C PRO A 26 -46.51 28.90 -16.25
N GLY A 27 -46.51 28.26 -15.08
CA GLY A 27 -46.41 26.80 -14.92
C GLY A 27 -45.13 26.30 -14.23
N ASP A 28 -44.23 27.20 -13.81
CA ASP A 28 -42.98 26.80 -13.18
C ASP A 28 -43.18 26.05 -11.85
N ARG A 29 -42.57 24.87 -11.76
CA ARG A 29 -42.60 23.99 -10.58
C ARG A 29 -41.80 24.64 -9.44
N TYR A 30 -42.44 24.77 -8.28
CA TYR A 30 -41.77 25.18 -7.05
C TYR A 30 -40.77 24.12 -6.59
N ILE A 31 -39.50 24.50 -6.41
CA ILE A 31 -38.49 23.67 -5.74
C ILE A 31 -38.32 24.20 -4.33
N ARG A 32 -38.79 23.43 -3.33
CA ARG A 32 -38.54 23.73 -1.92
C ARG A 32 -37.21 23.11 -1.52
N LEU A 33 -36.19 23.94 -1.35
CA LEU A 33 -34.92 23.53 -0.75
C LEU A 33 -35.11 23.50 0.78
N VAL A 34 -35.28 22.30 1.33
CA VAL A 34 -35.27 22.07 2.78
C VAL A 34 -33.81 21.81 3.17
N PRO A 35 -33.17 22.64 4.00
CA PRO A 35 -31.86 22.30 4.52
C PRO A 35 -31.99 21.02 5.34
N ALA A 36 -31.07 20.08 5.10
CA ALA A 36 -30.86 18.92 5.95
C ALA A 36 -30.58 19.42 7.38
N ALA A 37 -31.59 19.38 8.26
CA ALA A 37 -31.50 19.87 9.64
C ALA A 37 -30.47 19.08 10.49
N ASP A 38 -30.03 17.95 9.95
CA ASP A 38 -29.10 16.99 10.48
C ASP A 38 -27.62 17.35 10.23
N LEU A 39 -27.29 18.36 9.43
CA LEU A 39 -25.89 18.73 9.13
C LEU A 39 -25.70 20.26 9.18
N PRO A 40 -25.30 20.84 10.33
CA PRO A 40 -24.96 22.26 10.40
C PRO A 40 -23.78 22.56 9.47
N LEU A 41 -24.03 23.33 8.42
CA LEU A 41 -23.04 23.73 7.42
C LEU A 41 -22.37 25.04 7.81
N LYS A 42 -21.04 25.09 7.87
CA LYS A 42 -20.26 26.32 8.01
C LYS A 42 -19.62 26.74 6.69
N PRO A 43 -19.64 28.04 6.33
CA PRO A 43 -18.94 28.53 5.16
C PRO A 43 -17.43 28.43 5.36
N ALA A 44 -16.73 27.83 4.41
CA ALA A 44 -15.28 27.61 4.42
C ALA A 44 -14.52 28.38 3.32
N GLY A 45 -15.15 29.41 2.75
CA GLY A 45 -14.63 30.22 1.64
C GLY A 45 -15.00 29.69 0.26
N ASN A 46 -14.95 30.55 -0.77
CA ASN A 46 -15.23 30.24 -2.20
C ASN A 46 -16.43 29.30 -2.46
N ASN A 47 -17.63 29.61 -1.97
CA ASN A 47 -18.83 28.78 -2.16
C ASN A 47 -18.71 27.32 -1.64
N VAL A 48 -17.72 27.01 -0.80
CA VAL A 48 -17.58 25.70 -0.16
C VAL A 48 -18.19 25.76 1.24
N TYR A 49 -19.04 24.77 1.53
CA TYR A 49 -19.67 24.58 2.84
C TYR A 49 -19.16 23.27 3.46
N ILE A 50 -18.76 23.31 4.73
CA ILE A 50 -18.30 22.13 5.48
C ILE A 50 -19.39 21.76 6.49
N ALA A 51 -19.85 20.51 6.45
CA ALA A 51 -20.75 19.97 7.46
C ALA A 51 -19.97 19.71 8.76
N GLU A 52 -20.43 20.28 9.87
CA GLU A 52 -19.88 19.95 11.19
C GLU A 52 -20.45 18.61 11.66
N PRO A 53 -19.62 17.73 12.23
CA PRO A 53 -20.11 16.48 12.80
C PRO A 53 -21.05 16.78 13.98
N THR A 54 -22.29 16.31 13.88
CA THR A 54 -23.30 16.43 14.95
C THR A 54 -22.80 15.76 16.22
N GLN A 55 -22.72 16.52 17.31
CA GLN A 55 -22.40 15.97 18.63
C GLN A 55 -23.65 15.30 19.22
N PRO A 56 -23.54 14.11 19.83
CA PRO A 56 -24.68 13.47 20.47
C PRO A 56 -25.16 14.29 21.67
N GLU A 57 -26.47 14.52 21.77
CA GLU A 57 -27.09 15.31 22.84
C GLU A 57 -27.21 14.51 24.15
N ASP A 58 -27.42 13.19 24.04
CA ASP A 58 -27.58 12.26 25.16
C ASP A 58 -26.31 12.11 26.01
N SER A 59 -26.47 11.93 27.32
CA SER A 59 -25.36 11.74 28.27
C SER A 59 -24.52 10.48 27.97
N ILE A 60 -25.19 9.38 27.62
CA ILE A 60 -24.53 8.13 27.18
C ILE A 60 -23.81 8.35 25.85
N GLY A 61 -24.44 9.08 24.92
CA GLY A 61 -23.85 9.44 23.64
C GLY A 61 -22.60 10.32 23.80
N ARG A 62 -22.61 11.28 24.73
CA ARG A 62 -21.45 12.12 25.06
C ARG A 62 -20.31 11.34 25.71
N ALA A 63 -20.61 10.42 26.62
CA ALA A 63 -19.60 9.54 27.21
C ALA A 63 -18.97 8.61 26.15
N TRP A 64 -19.80 8.00 25.29
CA TRP A 64 -19.33 7.20 24.17
C TRP A 64 -18.51 8.01 23.17
N TYR A 65 -18.95 9.23 22.84
CA TYR A 65 -18.23 10.15 21.97
C TYR A 65 -16.88 10.57 22.58
N ALA A 66 -16.81 10.81 23.89
CA ALA A 66 -15.55 11.13 24.57
C ALA A 66 -14.57 9.95 24.56
N ILE A 67 -15.05 8.72 24.83
CA ILE A 67 -14.24 7.50 24.73
C ILE A 67 -13.77 7.30 23.29
N LYS A 68 -14.68 7.42 22.31
CA LYS A 68 -14.36 7.33 20.89
C LYS A 68 -13.32 8.38 20.49
N ARG A 69 -13.45 9.61 20.96
CA ARG A 69 -12.51 10.71 20.67
C ARG A 69 -11.16 10.53 21.37
N LEU A 70 -11.11 9.88 22.54
CA LEU A 70 -9.88 9.54 23.24
C LEU A 70 -9.12 8.40 22.51
N LEU A 71 -9.86 7.39 22.02
CA LEU A 71 -9.28 6.25 21.32
C LEU A 71 -8.92 6.57 19.86
N ILE A 72 -9.89 7.08 19.09
CA ILE A 72 -9.84 7.33 17.64
C ILE A 72 -9.30 8.73 17.31
N GLY A 73 -9.45 9.72 18.20
CA GLY A 73 -9.07 11.10 17.89
C GLY A 73 -10.23 11.94 17.34
N ARG A 74 -9.91 13.14 16.82
CA ARG A 74 -10.92 14.03 16.22
C ARG A 74 -11.26 13.53 14.81
N PRO A 75 -12.54 13.55 14.41
CA PRO A 75 -12.90 13.23 13.03
C PRO A 75 -12.24 14.24 12.09
N LEU A 76 -11.50 13.73 11.12
CA LEU A 76 -10.93 14.52 10.02
C LEU A 76 -12.05 14.87 9.05
N SER A 77 -12.22 16.14 8.73
CA SER A 77 -13.15 16.54 7.69
C SER A 77 -12.60 16.14 6.31
N THR A 78 -13.46 15.80 5.36
CA THR A 78 -13.05 15.49 3.97
C THR A 78 -12.30 16.66 3.32
N ALA A 79 -12.54 17.89 3.80
CA ALA A 79 -11.80 19.08 3.40
C ALA A 79 -10.35 19.08 3.95
N GLU A 80 -10.15 18.65 5.20
CA GLU A 80 -8.81 18.49 5.81
C GLU A 80 -8.00 17.36 5.17
N ALA A 81 -8.66 16.28 4.73
CA ALA A 81 -8.03 15.13 4.07
C ALA A 81 -7.38 15.45 2.70
N ALA A 82 -7.72 16.58 2.08
CA ALA A 82 -7.23 16.97 0.76
C ALA A 82 -5.82 17.63 0.78
N HIS A 83 -5.23 17.88 1.96
CA HIS A 83 -4.19 18.90 2.09
C HIS A 83 -2.74 18.49 1.86
N GLU A 84 -2.37 17.20 1.72
CA GLU A 84 -0.98 16.84 1.43
C GLU A 84 -0.80 15.93 0.21
N ARG A 85 -0.82 16.54 -0.98
CA ARG A 85 -0.32 15.88 -2.20
C ARG A 85 1.15 15.51 -2.06
N LEU A 86 1.49 14.27 -2.36
CA LEU A 86 2.80 13.67 -2.15
C LEU A 86 3.78 14.04 -3.28
N SER A 87 5.02 14.36 -2.90
CA SER A 87 6.14 14.41 -3.85
C SER A 87 6.56 12.99 -4.24
N LYS A 88 7.29 12.81 -5.35
CA LYS A 88 7.80 11.49 -5.78
C LYS A 88 8.58 10.75 -4.68
N VAL A 89 9.34 11.48 -3.87
CA VAL A 89 10.14 10.92 -2.76
C VAL A 89 9.23 10.41 -1.65
N LYS A 90 8.30 11.24 -1.17
CA LYS A 90 7.33 10.80 -0.13
C LYS A 90 6.43 9.69 -0.65
N ALA A 91 5.96 9.81 -1.89
CA ALA A 91 5.10 8.83 -2.53
C ALA A 91 5.81 7.49 -2.74
N LEU A 92 7.08 7.48 -3.15
CA LEU A 92 7.87 6.25 -3.22
C LEU A 92 7.85 5.58 -1.85
N ALA A 93 8.24 6.28 -0.80
CA ALA A 93 8.32 5.69 0.53
C ALA A 93 6.97 5.21 1.09
N VAL A 94 5.88 5.92 0.80
CA VAL A 94 4.54 5.58 1.28
C VAL A 94 3.94 4.40 0.50
N PHE A 95 4.07 4.40 -0.84
CA PHE A 95 3.46 3.37 -1.68
C PHE A 95 4.34 2.13 -1.85
N SER A 96 5.66 2.24 -1.69
CA SER A 96 6.57 1.08 -1.84
C SER A 96 6.72 0.25 -0.58
N SER A 97 6.16 0.68 0.56
CA SER A 97 6.38 -0.01 1.84
C SER A 97 5.93 -1.47 1.79
N ASP A 98 4.79 -1.74 1.14
CA ASP A 98 4.25 -3.09 1.02
C ASP A 98 5.13 -3.97 0.12
N ALA A 99 5.47 -3.48 -1.06
CA ALA A 99 6.33 -4.20 -2.00
C ALA A 99 7.75 -4.43 -1.47
N LEU A 100 8.32 -3.47 -0.73
CA LEU A 100 9.62 -3.60 -0.09
C LEU A 100 9.59 -4.67 1.01
N SER A 101 8.54 -4.69 1.82
CA SER A 101 8.34 -5.74 2.83
C SER A 101 8.23 -7.11 2.17
N SER A 102 7.49 -7.20 1.06
CA SER A 102 7.30 -8.46 0.32
C SER A 102 8.59 -9.00 -0.29
N THR A 103 9.44 -8.09 -0.78
CA THR A 103 10.77 -8.43 -1.31
C THR A 103 11.68 -9.07 -0.25
N ALA A 104 11.55 -8.67 1.02
CA ALA A 104 12.41 -9.16 2.09
C ALA A 104 12.24 -10.66 2.39
N TYR A 105 11.00 -11.17 2.33
CA TYR A 105 10.71 -12.59 2.63
C TYR A 105 10.53 -13.45 1.37
N ALA A 106 10.30 -12.88 0.19
CA ALA A 106 9.96 -13.67 -1.00
C ALA A 106 11.05 -14.68 -1.43
N THR A 107 12.33 -14.34 -1.26
CA THR A 107 13.43 -15.29 -1.51
C THR A 107 13.34 -16.50 -0.58
N GLU A 108 13.03 -16.25 0.69
CA GLU A 108 12.87 -17.31 1.69
C GLU A 108 11.69 -18.23 1.34
N GLU A 109 10.57 -17.67 0.86
CA GLU A 109 9.41 -18.46 0.42
C GLU A 109 9.71 -19.37 -0.77
N ILE A 110 10.55 -18.94 -1.72
CA ILE A 110 11.04 -19.81 -2.80
C ILE A 110 11.82 -20.98 -2.21
N LEU A 111 12.75 -20.69 -1.29
CA LEU A 111 13.61 -21.69 -0.68
C LEU A 111 12.83 -22.68 0.20
N ARG A 112 11.83 -22.22 0.96
CA ARG A 112 10.92 -23.07 1.76
C ARG A 112 10.17 -24.09 0.91
N VAL A 113 9.88 -23.79 -0.35
CA VAL A 113 9.27 -24.76 -1.27
C VAL A 113 10.33 -25.69 -1.88
N LEU A 114 11.47 -25.15 -2.32
CA LEU A 114 12.51 -25.94 -2.98
C LEU A 114 13.16 -26.95 -2.03
N ILE A 115 13.34 -26.60 -0.76
CA ILE A 115 13.97 -27.48 0.25
C ILE A 115 13.22 -28.80 0.43
N LEU A 116 11.91 -28.85 0.11
CA LEU A 116 11.12 -30.08 0.13
C LEU A 116 11.66 -31.15 -0.84
N ALA A 117 12.33 -30.74 -1.91
CA ALA A 117 13.01 -31.62 -2.86
C ALA A 117 14.53 -31.75 -2.63
N GLY A 118 15.02 -31.26 -1.48
CA GLY A 118 16.41 -31.36 -1.06
C GLY A 118 17.36 -30.40 -1.79
N MET A 119 18.66 -30.54 -1.52
CA MET A 119 19.70 -29.60 -1.99
C MET A 119 19.82 -29.50 -3.51
N ALA A 120 19.47 -30.55 -4.26
CA ALA A 120 19.50 -30.50 -5.73
C ALA A 120 18.51 -29.45 -6.29
N ALA A 121 17.40 -29.21 -5.59
CA ALA A 121 16.41 -28.21 -5.99
C ALA A 121 16.90 -26.77 -5.78
N TYR A 122 17.91 -26.58 -4.94
CA TYR A 122 18.48 -25.26 -4.61
C TYR A 122 19.01 -24.53 -5.85
N ALA A 123 19.52 -25.26 -6.84
CA ALA A 123 19.97 -24.71 -8.12
C ALA A 123 18.87 -23.94 -8.89
N PHE A 124 17.59 -24.20 -8.60
CA PHE A 124 16.46 -23.54 -9.26
C PHE A 124 16.12 -22.17 -8.66
N VAL A 125 16.68 -21.79 -7.51
CA VAL A 125 16.38 -20.50 -6.88
C VAL A 125 16.74 -19.32 -7.79
N LEU A 126 17.88 -19.40 -8.50
CA LEU A 126 18.33 -18.34 -9.42
C LEU A 126 17.45 -18.23 -10.67
N PRO A 127 17.16 -19.32 -11.43
CA PRO A 127 16.20 -19.26 -12.54
C PRO A 127 14.82 -18.76 -12.12
N ILE A 128 14.31 -19.19 -10.97
CA ILE A 128 13.02 -18.74 -10.44
C ILE A 128 13.08 -17.25 -10.09
N GLY A 129 14.13 -16.81 -9.38
CA GLY A 129 14.33 -15.42 -9.04
C GLY A 129 14.41 -14.53 -10.29
N LEU A 130 15.13 -14.96 -11.33
CA LEU A 130 15.19 -14.24 -12.60
C LEU A 130 13.82 -14.17 -13.28
N ALA A 131 13.03 -15.25 -13.26
CA ALA A 131 11.68 -15.26 -13.80
C ALA A 131 10.74 -14.30 -13.05
N VAL A 132 10.86 -14.21 -11.72
CA VAL A 132 10.10 -13.26 -10.88
C VAL A 132 10.50 -11.82 -11.18
N VAL A 133 11.79 -11.52 -11.35
CA VAL A 133 12.26 -10.17 -11.74
C VAL A 133 11.76 -9.79 -13.14
N LEU A 134 11.78 -10.74 -14.08
CA LEU A 134 11.23 -10.53 -15.42
C LEU A 134 9.73 -10.22 -15.35
N LEU A 135 8.98 -10.98 -14.54
CA LEU A 135 7.56 -10.75 -14.33
C LEU A 135 7.32 -9.36 -13.71
N LEU A 136 8.11 -8.97 -12.72
CA LEU A 136 8.05 -7.63 -12.11
C LEU A 136 8.28 -6.54 -13.17
N ALA A 137 9.27 -6.71 -14.04
CA ALA A 137 9.52 -5.75 -15.12
C ALA A 137 8.32 -5.64 -16.09
N ILE A 138 7.71 -6.77 -16.45
CA ILE A 138 6.49 -6.81 -17.28
C ILE A 138 5.34 -6.06 -16.59
N VAL A 139 5.10 -6.35 -15.31
CA VAL A 139 4.02 -5.72 -14.51
C VAL A 139 4.25 -4.22 -14.37
N VAL A 140 5.47 -3.79 -14.06
CA VAL A 140 5.85 -2.37 -13.97
C VAL A 140 5.63 -1.65 -15.30
N ILE A 141 6.03 -2.26 -16.42
CA ILE A 141 5.79 -1.68 -17.75
C ILE A 141 4.29 -1.58 -18.03
N SER A 142 3.53 -2.63 -17.74
CA SER A 142 2.07 -2.67 -17.91
C SER A 142 1.39 -1.55 -17.10
N TYR A 143 1.66 -1.44 -15.79
CA TYR A 143 1.09 -0.38 -14.96
C TYR A 143 1.51 1.02 -15.40
N ARG A 144 2.74 1.21 -15.92
CA ARG A 144 3.15 2.51 -16.49
C ARG A 144 2.35 2.89 -17.74
N GLN A 145 1.85 1.91 -18.49
CA GLN A 145 0.93 2.14 -19.61
C GLN A 145 -0.48 2.43 -19.10
N THR A 146 -0.96 1.66 -18.11
CA THR A 146 -2.26 1.86 -17.47
C THR A 146 -2.39 3.26 -16.87
N ILE A 147 -1.41 3.73 -16.10
CA ILE A 147 -1.41 5.10 -15.51
C ILE A 147 -1.46 6.18 -16.60
N ARG A 148 -0.88 5.92 -17.79
CA ARG A 148 -0.95 6.86 -18.91
C ARG A 148 -2.35 6.92 -19.51
N ALA A 149 -3.04 5.79 -19.61
CA ALA A 149 -4.41 5.71 -20.11
C ALA A 149 -5.45 6.19 -19.09
N TYR A 150 -5.18 6.01 -17.79
CA TYR A 150 -6.06 6.34 -16.66
C TYR A 150 -5.40 7.33 -15.69
N PRO A 151 -5.17 8.60 -16.10
CA PRO A 151 -4.45 9.58 -15.29
C PRO A 151 -5.19 10.03 -14.02
N ARG A 152 -6.49 9.72 -13.91
CA ARG A 152 -7.33 10.05 -12.74
C ARG A 152 -7.47 8.89 -11.73
N GLY A 153 -6.77 7.78 -11.95
CA GLY A 153 -6.82 6.58 -11.09
C GLY A 153 -6.78 5.32 -11.94
N GLY A 154 -5.63 4.64 -11.95
CA GLY A 154 -5.37 3.48 -12.80
C GLY A 154 -5.62 2.14 -12.11
N GLY A 155 -6.53 2.13 -11.12
CA GLY A 155 -6.69 0.96 -10.28
C GLY A 155 -7.46 -0.17 -10.94
N THR A 156 -7.13 -1.40 -10.52
CA THR A 156 -7.58 -2.65 -11.13
C THR A 156 -9.11 -2.68 -11.30
N TYR A 157 -9.87 -2.21 -10.31
CA TYR A 157 -11.33 -2.12 -10.40
C TYR A 157 -11.83 -1.24 -11.56
N ILE A 158 -11.31 -0.01 -11.69
CA ILE A 158 -11.75 0.96 -12.69
C ILE A 158 -11.42 0.43 -14.08
N VAL A 159 -10.18 -0.02 -14.27
CA VAL A 159 -9.70 -0.54 -15.56
C VAL A 159 -10.48 -1.78 -15.95
N THR A 160 -10.69 -2.73 -15.05
CA THR A 160 -11.45 -3.95 -15.36
C THR A 160 -12.90 -3.63 -15.67
N LYS A 161 -13.54 -2.74 -14.91
CA LYS A 161 -14.94 -2.36 -15.12
C LYS A 161 -15.15 -1.70 -16.48
N ASP A 162 -14.28 -0.76 -16.85
CA ASP A 162 -14.42 0.00 -18.10
C ASP A 162 -14.18 -0.87 -19.35
N ASN A 163 -13.40 -1.96 -19.24
CA ASN A 163 -13.03 -2.80 -20.39
C ASN A 163 -13.78 -4.14 -20.45
N LEU A 164 -14.14 -4.73 -19.30
CA LEU A 164 -14.74 -6.08 -19.22
C LEU A 164 -16.15 -6.08 -18.61
N GLY A 165 -16.63 -4.92 -18.14
CA GLY A 165 -17.96 -4.76 -17.56
C GLY A 165 -18.02 -5.00 -16.05
N ALA A 166 -19.24 -4.94 -15.51
CA ALA A 166 -19.46 -4.87 -14.07
C ALA A 166 -19.02 -6.14 -13.32
N TYR A 167 -19.36 -7.34 -13.82
CA TYR A 167 -19.06 -8.58 -13.10
C TYR A 167 -17.56 -8.83 -12.93
N PRO A 168 -16.72 -8.76 -13.99
CA PRO A 168 -15.27 -8.85 -13.81
C PRO A 168 -14.71 -7.74 -12.93
N GLY A 169 -15.25 -6.52 -13.01
CA GLY A 169 -14.88 -5.42 -12.12
C GLY A 169 -15.14 -5.74 -10.65
N LEU A 170 -16.31 -6.32 -10.32
CA LEU A 170 -16.63 -6.73 -8.96
C LEU A 170 -15.71 -7.86 -8.45
N VAL A 171 -15.31 -8.79 -9.31
CA VAL A 171 -14.31 -9.82 -8.97
C VAL A 171 -12.97 -9.16 -8.64
N ALA A 172 -12.53 -8.19 -9.45
CA ALA A 172 -11.30 -7.44 -9.18
C ALA A 172 -11.38 -6.67 -7.85
N ALA A 173 -12.52 -6.06 -7.55
CA ALA A 173 -12.72 -5.37 -6.27
C ALA A 173 -12.70 -6.33 -5.08
N ALA A 174 -13.35 -7.50 -5.18
CA ALA A 174 -13.33 -8.53 -4.13
C ALA A 174 -11.92 -9.09 -3.91
N ALA A 175 -11.16 -9.30 -4.99
CA ALA A 175 -9.77 -9.72 -4.93
C ALA A 175 -8.90 -8.67 -4.21
N LEU A 176 -9.02 -7.38 -4.57
CA LEU A 176 -8.29 -6.28 -3.90
C LEU A 176 -8.62 -6.16 -2.40
N LEU A 177 -9.90 -6.31 -2.02
CA LEU A 177 -10.27 -6.27 -0.60
C LEU A 177 -9.66 -7.44 0.18
N THR A 178 -9.61 -8.63 -0.43
CA THR A 178 -8.97 -9.79 0.18
C THR A 178 -7.46 -9.59 0.29
N ASP A 179 -6.85 -9.08 -0.78
CA ASP A 179 -5.42 -8.74 -0.84
C ASP A 179 -5.05 -7.77 0.29
N TYR A 180 -5.79 -6.68 0.49
CA TYR A 180 -5.53 -5.73 1.58
C TYR A 180 -5.58 -6.36 2.98
N VAL A 181 -6.47 -7.33 3.22
CA VAL A 181 -6.52 -8.06 4.49
C VAL A 181 -5.30 -8.95 4.64
N LEU A 182 -4.94 -9.68 3.58
CA LEU A 182 -3.80 -10.58 3.57
C LEU A 182 -2.48 -9.82 3.71
N THR A 183 -2.31 -8.68 3.04
CA THR A 183 -1.15 -7.80 3.18
C THR A 183 -0.91 -7.42 4.63
N VAL A 184 -1.92 -6.91 5.33
CA VAL A 184 -1.76 -6.52 6.75
C VAL A 184 -1.37 -7.72 7.61
N ALA A 185 -2.00 -8.88 7.39
CA ALA A 185 -1.71 -10.09 8.14
C ALA A 185 -0.29 -10.63 7.88
N VAL A 186 0.11 -10.74 6.61
CA VAL A 186 1.39 -11.29 6.18
C VAL A 186 2.53 -10.33 6.54
N SER A 187 2.45 -9.05 6.20
CA SER A 187 3.51 -8.07 6.53
C SER A 187 3.71 -7.95 8.04
N THR A 188 2.63 -7.97 8.84
CA THR A 188 2.80 -7.94 10.30
C THR A 188 3.42 -9.23 10.83
N SER A 189 3.02 -10.38 10.30
CA SER A 189 3.59 -11.68 10.71
C SER A 189 5.08 -11.77 10.34
N ALA A 190 5.46 -11.34 9.14
CA ALA A 190 6.85 -11.27 8.70
C ALA A 190 7.67 -10.27 9.55
N GLY A 191 7.10 -9.10 9.86
CA GLY A 191 7.74 -8.11 10.74
C GLY A 191 7.99 -8.65 12.16
N VAL A 192 7.00 -9.35 12.74
CA VAL A 192 7.19 -10.00 14.04
C VAL A 192 8.19 -11.14 13.95
N ALA A 193 8.17 -11.94 12.87
CA ALA A 193 9.15 -12.99 12.65
C ALA A 193 10.58 -12.44 12.66
N ALA A 194 10.84 -11.33 11.96
CA ALA A 194 12.14 -10.65 11.96
C ALA A 194 12.55 -10.16 13.36
N VAL A 195 11.61 -9.60 14.14
CA VAL A 195 11.87 -9.18 15.52
C VAL A 195 12.19 -10.38 16.42
N THR A 196 11.44 -11.48 16.30
CA THR A 196 11.67 -12.69 17.11
C THR A 196 12.90 -13.48 16.68
N SER A 197 13.36 -13.29 15.43
CA SER A 197 14.65 -13.78 14.93
C SER A 197 15.80 -13.07 15.65
N ALA A 198 15.69 -11.75 15.84
CA ALA A 198 16.69 -10.96 16.59
C ALA A 198 16.61 -11.13 18.12
N PHE A 199 15.41 -11.37 18.67
CA PHE A 199 15.15 -11.50 20.11
C PHE A 199 14.36 -12.78 20.41
N GLU A 200 15.08 -13.90 20.54
CA GLU A 200 14.50 -15.22 20.71
C GLU A 200 13.53 -15.33 21.91
N GLN A 201 13.78 -14.57 22.98
CA GLN A 201 12.92 -14.56 24.18
C GLN A 201 11.49 -14.10 23.90
N LEU A 202 11.26 -13.39 22.79
CA LEU A 202 9.95 -12.90 22.35
C LEU A 202 9.17 -13.93 21.51
N ARG A 203 9.81 -15.02 21.06
CA ARG A 203 9.21 -16.03 20.17
C ARG A 203 7.90 -16.63 20.72
N PRO A 204 7.76 -16.94 22.03
CA PRO A 204 6.50 -17.44 22.58
C PRO A 204 5.34 -16.44 22.45
N LEU A 205 5.64 -15.14 22.36
CA LEU A 205 4.67 -14.04 22.28
C LEU A 205 4.40 -13.57 20.84
N ARG A 206 4.85 -14.31 19.82
CA ARG A 206 4.76 -13.88 18.42
C ARG A 206 3.33 -13.54 17.96
N VAL A 207 2.33 -14.29 18.45
CA VAL A 207 0.93 -14.06 18.06
C VAL A 207 0.41 -12.80 18.74
N GLU A 208 0.69 -12.64 20.03
CA GLU A 208 0.33 -11.48 20.83
C GLU A 208 0.97 -10.20 20.28
N LEU A 209 2.25 -10.26 19.90
CA LEU A 209 2.97 -9.15 19.28
C LEU A 209 2.37 -8.78 17.92
N ALA A 210 1.97 -9.76 17.11
CA ALA A 210 1.33 -9.50 15.81
C ALA A 210 -0.04 -8.83 15.98
N VAL A 211 -0.89 -9.37 16.87
CA VAL A 211 -2.21 -8.80 17.17
C VAL A 211 -2.09 -7.41 17.79
N ALA A 212 -1.15 -7.21 18.72
CA ALA A 212 -0.87 -5.92 19.30
C ALA A 212 -0.40 -4.91 18.24
N SER A 213 0.48 -5.31 17.32
CA SER A 213 0.96 -4.46 16.23
C SER A 213 -0.18 -4.04 15.29
N ILE A 214 -1.05 -4.97 14.87
CA ILE A 214 -2.25 -4.66 14.07
C ILE A 214 -3.18 -3.71 14.81
N THR A 215 -3.38 -3.92 16.11
CA THR A 215 -4.23 -3.07 16.95
C THR A 215 -3.66 -1.66 17.03
N LEU A 216 -2.35 -1.52 17.27
CA LEU A 216 -1.65 -0.23 17.30
C LEU A 216 -1.71 0.48 15.96
N LEU A 217 -1.46 -0.22 14.86
CA LEU A 217 -1.57 0.34 13.50
C LEU A 217 -3.00 0.78 13.19
N THR A 218 -3.99 0.03 13.65
CA THR A 218 -5.41 0.40 13.50
C THR A 218 -5.71 1.68 14.27
N ILE A 219 -5.29 1.79 15.54
CA ILE A 219 -5.47 3.00 16.34
C ILE A 219 -4.72 4.19 15.71
N ALA A 220 -3.50 3.99 15.21
CA ALA A 220 -2.72 5.03 14.55
C ALA A 220 -3.38 5.52 13.25
N ASN A 221 -3.91 4.61 12.43
CA ASN A 221 -4.64 4.94 11.20
C ASN A 221 -5.95 5.67 11.52
N LEU A 222 -6.68 5.22 12.55
CA LEU A 222 -7.90 5.87 13.02
C LEU A 222 -7.65 7.29 13.54
N ARG A 223 -6.47 7.55 14.12
CA ARG A 223 -6.01 8.87 14.57
C ARG A 223 -5.49 9.80 13.48
N GLY A 224 -5.44 9.33 12.23
CA GLY A 224 -4.94 10.14 11.10
C GLY A 224 -3.43 10.33 11.09
N VAL A 225 -2.66 9.52 11.84
CA VAL A 225 -1.18 9.64 11.90
C VAL A 225 -0.54 9.46 10.51
N ARG A 226 -1.23 8.75 9.60
CA ARG A 226 -0.81 8.49 8.22
C ARG A 226 -0.83 9.71 7.30
N GLU A 227 -1.60 10.75 7.62
CA GLU A 227 -1.71 11.95 6.77
C GLU A 227 -0.43 12.80 6.72
N SER A 228 0.47 12.65 7.70
CA SER A 228 1.70 13.47 7.73
C SER A 228 2.71 13.12 6.63
N GLY A 229 2.61 11.93 5.98
CA GLY A 229 3.47 11.40 4.89
C GLY A 229 4.98 11.29 5.17
N THR A 230 5.48 12.09 6.11
CA THR A 230 6.87 12.35 6.43
C THR A 230 7.35 11.39 7.51
N ILE A 231 6.46 11.06 8.46
CA ILE A 231 6.70 10.04 9.49
C ILE A 231 6.96 8.67 8.86
N PHE A 232 6.26 8.34 7.76
CA PHE A 232 6.42 7.07 7.06
C PHE A 232 7.59 7.04 6.07
N ALA A 233 8.13 8.20 5.67
CA ALA A 233 9.24 8.24 4.72
C ALA A 233 10.56 7.75 5.33
N LEU A 234 10.82 8.12 6.59
CA LEU A 234 12.07 7.82 7.26
C LEU A 234 12.32 6.30 7.43
N PRO A 235 11.37 5.49 7.96
CA PRO A 235 11.58 4.04 8.09
C PRO A 235 11.82 3.36 6.75
N THR A 236 11.08 3.74 5.70
CA THR A 236 11.23 3.12 4.37
C THR A 236 12.61 3.38 3.78
N TYR A 237 13.12 4.61 3.84
CA TYR A 237 14.45 4.89 3.32
C TYR A 237 15.57 4.30 4.18
N ALA A 238 15.39 4.23 5.49
CA ALA A 238 16.30 3.51 6.38
C ALA A 238 16.35 2.02 6.02
N PHE A 239 15.19 1.40 5.76
CA PHE A 239 15.10 0.02 5.29
C PHE A 239 15.82 -0.17 3.96
N ILE A 240 15.52 0.63 2.94
CA ILE A 240 16.20 0.56 1.63
C ILE A 240 17.72 0.69 1.79
N ALA A 241 18.18 1.66 2.57
CA ALA A 241 19.60 1.87 2.81
C ALA A 241 20.24 0.67 3.53
N SER A 242 19.57 0.12 4.54
CA SER A 242 20.05 -1.07 5.27
C SER A 242 20.13 -2.31 4.38
N MET A 243 19.17 -2.51 3.48
CA MET A 243 19.16 -3.62 2.54
C MET A 243 20.28 -3.50 1.51
N TYR A 244 20.50 -2.30 0.95
CA TYR A 244 21.65 -2.10 0.06
C TYR A 244 22.99 -2.23 0.79
N ALA A 245 23.07 -1.83 2.06
CA ALA A 245 24.25 -2.06 2.88
C ALA A 245 24.49 -3.57 3.10
N LEU A 246 23.44 -4.34 3.40
CA LEU A 246 23.50 -5.81 3.49
C LEU A 246 24.00 -6.41 2.17
N LEU A 247 23.47 -5.97 1.03
CA LEU A 247 23.92 -6.45 -0.28
C LEU A 247 25.40 -6.12 -0.54
N ALA A 248 25.83 -4.90 -0.20
CA ALA A 248 27.21 -4.47 -0.38
C ALA A 248 28.19 -5.24 0.53
N ILE A 249 27.82 -5.46 1.79
CA ILE A 249 28.61 -6.23 2.76
C ILE A 249 28.67 -7.70 2.33
N GLY A 250 27.55 -8.29 1.91
CA GLY A 250 27.50 -9.66 1.39
C GLY A 250 28.35 -9.84 0.13
N ALA A 251 28.34 -8.86 -0.78
CA ALA A 251 29.21 -8.85 -1.95
C ALA A 251 30.70 -8.70 -1.58
N ALA A 252 31.03 -7.86 -0.60
CA ALA A 252 32.39 -7.74 -0.06
C ALA A 252 32.86 -9.06 0.58
N ALA A 253 31.98 -9.73 1.34
CA ALA A 253 32.24 -11.04 1.91
C ALA A 253 32.50 -12.10 0.82
N TRP A 254 31.69 -12.11 -0.24
CA TRP A 254 31.90 -12.97 -1.40
C TRP A 254 33.27 -12.72 -2.07
N LEU A 255 33.69 -11.46 -2.19
CA LEU A 255 35.01 -11.08 -2.73
C LEU A 255 36.18 -11.36 -1.76
N GLY A 256 35.91 -11.87 -0.55
CA GLY A 256 36.93 -12.19 0.44
C GLY A 256 37.45 -10.97 1.21
N TRP A 257 36.72 -9.84 1.21
CA TRP A 257 37.12 -8.62 1.92
C TRP A 257 36.78 -8.69 3.41
N GLY A 258 37.51 -9.53 4.16
CA GLY A 258 37.59 -9.48 5.64
C GLY A 258 36.28 -9.71 6.40
N VAL A 259 35.18 -10.05 5.73
CA VAL A 259 33.89 -10.36 6.33
C VAL A 259 33.66 -11.86 6.19
N THR A 260 33.72 -12.59 7.30
CA THR A 260 33.36 -14.01 7.33
C THR A 260 31.85 -14.13 7.55
N PRO A 261 31.10 -14.75 6.61
CA PRO A 261 29.69 -15.06 6.83
C PRO A 261 29.51 -15.86 8.11
N HIS A 262 28.38 -15.67 8.80
CA HIS A 262 28.02 -16.56 9.89
C HIS A 262 27.93 -18.01 9.37
N PRO A 263 28.36 -19.00 10.18
CA PRO A 263 28.33 -20.39 9.78
C PRO A 263 26.90 -20.78 9.44
N VAL A 264 26.68 -21.13 8.18
CA VAL A 264 25.36 -21.51 7.67
C VAL A 264 25.04 -22.92 8.17
N ALA A 265 23.82 -23.12 8.66
CA ALA A 265 23.36 -24.45 9.06
C ALA A 265 23.48 -25.41 7.87
N THR A 266 24.38 -26.38 7.97
CA THR A 266 24.76 -27.28 6.87
C THR A 266 23.84 -28.48 6.69
N HIS A 267 22.86 -28.67 7.59
CA HIS A 267 21.95 -29.79 7.53
C HIS A 267 20.71 -29.41 6.72
N ALA A 268 20.80 -29.63 5.41
CA ALA A 268 19.60 -29.68 4.60
C ALA A 268 18.75 -30.88 5.03
N PRO A 269 17.45 -30.71 5.27
CA PRO A 269 16.57 -31.82 5.58
C PRO A 269 16.53 -32.80 4.41
N GLU A 270 16.37 -34.09 4.74
CA GLU A 270 16.20 -35.14 3.74
C GLU A 270 15.02 -34.79 2.81
N PRO A 271 15.15 -35.01 1.48
CA PRO A 271 14.11 -34.67 0.52
C PRO A 271 12.84 -35.46 0.85
N THR A 272 11.76 -34.73 1.11
CA THR A 272 10.44 -35.32 1.37
C THR A 272 9.64 -35.51 0.10
N HIS A 273 9.96 -34.77 -0.96
CA HIS A 273 9.24 -34.75 -2.24
C HIS A 273 10.21 -34.87 -3.42
N ALA A 274 9.73 -35.38 -4.55
CA ALA A 274 10.50 -35.37 -5.78
C ALA A 274 10.55 -33.96 -6.39
N LEU A 275 11.68 -33.60 -6.99
CA LEU A 275 11.78 -32.40 -7.83
C LEU A 275 10.90 -32.60 -9.08
N THR A 276 9.78 -31.88 -9.13
CA THR A 276 8.82 -31.93 -10.23
C THR A 276 8.61 -30.54 -10.80
N LEU A 277 8.13 -30.47 -12.05
CA LEU A 277 7.70 -29.19 -12.64
C LEU A 277 6.68 -28.48 -11.76
N PHE A 278 5.75 -29.23 -11.15
CA PHE A 278 4.77 -28.67 -10.22
C PHE A 278 5.43 -27.99 -9.01
N LEU A 279 6.45 -28.60 -8.42
CA LEU A 279 7.19 -28.01 -7.30
C LEU A 279 7.91 -26.72 -7.71
N VAL A 280 8.53 -26.70 -8.90
CA VAL A 280 9.18 -25.51 -9.46
C VAL A 280 8.16 -24.39 -9.68
N LEU A 281 7.00 -24.69 -10.24
CA LEU A 281 5.91 -23.73 -10.44
C LEU A 281 5.33 -23.23 -9.11
N ARG A 282 5.23 -24.10 -8.09
CA ARG A 282 4.83 -23.71 -6.73
C ARG A 282 5.84 -22.77 -6.09
N ALA A 283 7.14 -23.03 -6.24
CA ALA A 283 8.20 -22.15 -5.75
C ALA A 283 8.16 -20.80 -6.46
N PHE A 284 7.96 -20.79 -7.79
CA PHE A 284 7.74 -19.55 -8.56
C PHE A 284 6.51 -18.77 -8.09
N SER A 285 5.37 -19.45 -7.89
CA SER A 285 4.16 -18.82 -7.37
C SER A 285 4.33 -18.25 -5.95
N SER A 286 5.18 -18.86 -5.13
CA SER A 286 5.47 -18.35 -3.78
C SER A 286 6.38 -17.12 -3.86
N GLY A 287 7.40 -17.17 -4.73
CA GLY A 287 8.28 -16.04 -5.02
C GLY A 287 7.58 -14.84 -5.65
N SER A 288 6.48 -15.04 -6.38
CA SER A 288 5.71 -13.93 -6.95
C SER A 288 5.07 -13.01 -5.91
N ALA A 289 5.07 -13.39 -4.62
CA ALA A 289 4.74 -12.47 -3.52
C ALA A 289 5.59 -11.19 -3.55
N ALA A 290 6.83 -11.23 -4.08
CA ALA A 290 7.68 -10.04 -4.26
C ALA A 290 7.03 -8.93 -5.12
N LEU A 291 6.00 -9.24 -5.91
CA LEU A 291 5.32 -8.30 -6.79
C LEU A 291 4.13 -7.60 -6.12
N THR A 292 3.65 -8.09 -4.97
CA THR A 292 2.55 -7.48 -4.23
C THR A 292 2.92 -6.07 -3.77
N GLY A 293 1.99 -5.12 -3.82
CA GLY A 293 2.21 -3.73 -3.46
C GLY A 293 2.67 -2.84 -4.63
N VAL A 294 2.97 -3.40 -5.81
CA VAL A 294 3.34 -2.60 -6.99
C VAL A 294 2.15 -1.81 -7.53
N GLU A 295 0.96 -2.39 -7.42
CA GLU A 295 -0.33 -1.81 -7.77
C GLU A 295 -0.67 -0.56 -6.92
N ALA A 296 -0.14 -0.46 -5.70
CA ALA A 296 -0.42 0.67 -4.81
C ALA A 296 -0.08 2.04 -5.43
N VAL A 297 0.96 2.11 -6.27
CA VAL A 297 1.31 3.34 -6.99
C VAL A 297 0.29 3.66 -8.11
N ALA A 298 -0.25 2.64 -8.78
CA ALA A 298 -1.25 2.81 -9.84
C ALA A 298 -2.62 3.23 -9.28
N ASP A 299 -2.97 2.72 -8.09
CA ASP A 299 -4.16 3.12 -7.34
C ASP A 299 -4.01 4.53 -6.76
N GLY A 300 -2.80 4.85 -6.28
CA GLY A 300 -2.47 6.10 -5.60
C GLY A 300 -2.20 7.31 -6.49
N VAL A 301 -2.44 7.24 -7.82
CA VAL A 301 -2.15 8.35 -8.76
C VAL A 301 -2.72 9.71 -8.29
N PRO A 302 -3.97 9.83 -7.81
CA PRO A 302 -4.53 11.11 -7.38
C PRO A 302 -3.82 11.76 -6.18
N ALA A 303 -3.06 10.98 -5.40
CA ALA A 303 -2.33 11.48 -4.23
C ALA A 303 -1.03 12.23 -4.61
N PHE A 304 -0.57 12.14 -5.86
CA PHE A 304 0.65 12.80 -6.30
C PHE A 304 0.45 14.31 -6.53
N LYS A 305 1.54 15.08 -6.44
CA LYS A 305 1.56 16.46 -6.93
C LYS A 305 1.44 16.50 -8.47
N PRO A 306 0.79 17.53 -9.05
CA PRO A 306 0.76 17.72 -10.50
C PRO A 306 2.17 17.84 -11.11
N PRO A 307 2.41 17.30 -12.32
CA PRO A 307 1.52 16.41 -13.08
C PRO A 307 1.46 14.99 -12.46
N GLU A 308 0.28 14.57 -12.01
CA GLU A 308 0.11 13.38 -11.16
C GLU A 308 0.57 12.09 -11.86
N ALA A 309 0.03 11.83 -13.06
CA ALA A 309 0.32 10.61 -13.83
C ALA A 309 1.80 10.48 -14.20
N GLN A 310 2.48 11.58 -14.52
CA GLN A 310 3.90 11.53 -14.85
C GLN A 310 4.75 11.21 -13.62
N ASN A 311 4.43 11.84 -12.48
CA ASN A 311 5.11 11.58 -11.22
C ASN A 311 4.89 10.14 -10.72
N ALA A 312 3.67 9.62 -10.82
CA ALA A 312 3.36 8.24 -10.49
C ALA A 312 4.13 7.24 -11.38
N ARG A 313 4.16 7.45 -12.70
CA ARG A 313 4.91 6.58 -13.64
C ARG A 313 6.41 6.57 -13.40
N THR A 314 6.99 7.71 -13.03
CA THR A 314 8.42 7.79 -12.66
C THR A 314 8.67 7.08 -11.34
N THR A 315 7.78 7.25 -10.36
CA THR A 315 7.89 6.60 -9.03
C THR A 315 7.79 5.09 -9.16
N LEU A 316 6.84 4.59 -9.95
CA LEU A 316 6.67 3.16 -10.24
C LEU A 316 7.91 2.56 -10.92
N ALA A 317 8.57 3.29 -11.82
CA ALA A 317 9.81 2.82 -12.45
C ALA A 317 10.96 2.68 -11.46
N TRP A 318 11.14 3.67 -10.57
CA TRP A 318 12.13 3.61 -9.51
C TRP A 318 11.84 2.49 -8.51
N MET A 319 10.57 2.34 -8.13
CA MET A 319 10.12 1.27 -7.26
C MET A 319 10.44 -0.10 -7.86
N GLY A 320 10.04 -0.35 -9.12
CA GLY A 320 10.34 -1.61 -9.81
C GLY A 320 11.84 -1.90 -9.91
N LEU A 321 12.66 -0.88 -10.15
CA LEU A 321 14.11 -1.02 -10.19
C LEU A 321 14.69 -1.40 -8.82
N ILE A 322 14.25 -0.72 -7.75
CA ILE A 322 14.70 -0.99 -6.38
C ILE A 322 14.25 -2.38 -5.92
N LEU A 323 12.99 -2.75 -6.15
CA LEU A 323 12.46 -4.06 -5.78
C LEU A 323 13.19 -5.17 -6.54
N GLY A 324 13.36 -5.02 -7.85
CA GLY A 324 14.03 -6.00 -8.69
C GLY A 324 15.50 -6.20 -8.30
N SER A 325 16.25 -5.12 -8.03
CA SER A 325 17.65 -5.23 -7.60
C SER A 325 17.78 -5.79 -6.19
N LEU A 326 16.92 -5.40 -5.25
CA LEU A 326 16.92 -5.92 -3.89
C LEU A 326 16.59 -7.42 -3.88
N PHE A 327 15.48 -7.80 -4.49
CA PHE A 327 15.03 -9.19 -4.56
C PHE A 327 16.08 -10.10 -5.22
N PHE A 328 16.60 -9.68 -6.39
CA PHE A 328 17.61 -10.46 -7.09
C PHE A 328 18.93 -10.51 -6.31
N GLY A 329 19.36 -9.40 -5.70
CA GLY A 329 20.55 -9.34 -4.87
C GLY A 329 20.47 -10.29 -3.68
N ILE A 330 19.35 -10.27 -2.94
CA ILE A 330 19.10 -11.19 -1.82
C ILE A 330 19.12 -12.64 -2.32
N THR A 331 18.46 -12.92 -3.44
CA THR A 331 18.43 -14.26 -4.05
C THR A 331 19.82 -14.77 -4.44
N VAL A 332 20.67 -13.90 -5.01
CA VAL A 332 22.05 -14.24 -5.38
C VAL A 332 22.91 -14.51 -4.15
N LEU A 333 22.83 -13.66 -3.12
CA LEU A 333 23.58 -13.87 -1.88
C LEU A 333 23.12 -15.13 -1.15
N ALA A 334 21.81 -15.35 -1.05
CA ALA A 334 21.24 -16.56 -0.48
C ALA A 334 21.82 -17.79 -1.19
N TYR A 335 21.74 -17.80 -2.53
CA TYR A 335 22.27 -18.88 -3.34
C TYR A 335 23.77 -19.11 -3.12
N HIS A 336 24.56 -18.03 -3.12
CA HIS A 336 26.01 -18.10 -3.01
C HIS A 336 26.47 -18.64 -1.63
N PHE A 337 25.82 -18.19 -0.56
CA PHE A 337 26.13 -18.63 0.80
C PHE A 337 25.41 -19.93 1.19
N HIS A 338 24.63 -20.54 0.29
CA HIS A 338 23.86 -21.75 0.56
C HIS A 338 22.93 -21.62 1.77
N LEU A 339 22.31 -20.45 1.95
CA LEU A 339 21.39 -20.20 3.06
C LEU A 339 20.20 -21.17 3.00
N VAL A 340 19.92 -21.80 4.15
CA VAL A 340 18.82 -22.74 4.34
C VAL A 340 17.80 -22.10 5.28
N PRO A 341 16.53 -21.94 4.88
CA PRO A 341 15.50 -21.42 5.76
C PRO A 341 15.31 -22.32 6.99
N THR A 342 15.16 -21.71 8.17
CA THR A 342 14.80 -22.43 9.40
C THR A 342 13.43 -21.97 9.89
N GLU A 343 12.85 -22.68 10.86
CA GLU A 343 11.63 -22.19 11.54
C GLU A 343 11.93 -21.08 12.56
N GLU A 344 13.21 -20.90 12.88
CA GLU A 344 13.68 -20.13 14.03
C GLU A 344 14.19 -18.75 13.65
N GLU A 345 14.77 -18.63 12.46
CA GLU A 345 15.43 -17.43 11.96
C GLU A 345 14.93 -17.09 10.55
N THR A 346 14.70 -15.80 10.30
CA THR A 346 14.42 -15.27 8.97
C THR A 346 15.72 -15.15 8.17
N LEU A 347 15.63 -15.25 6.83
CA LEU A 347 16.79 -15.17 5.95
C LEU A 347 17.39 -13.75 5.87
N VAL A 348 16.53 -12.74 6.03
CA VAL A 348 16.85 -11.30 6.03
C VAL A 348 16.52 -10.69 7.39
#